data_AF-A0A0S8H6Q9-F1
#
_entry.id   AF-A0A0S8H6Q9-F1
#
_cell.length_a   1.000
_cell.length_b   1.000
_cell.length_c   1.000
_cell.angle_alpha   90.00
_cell.angle_beta   90.00
_cell.angle_gamma   90.00
#
_symmetry.space_group_name_H-M   'P 1'
#
loop_
_entity.id
_entity.type
_entity.pdbx_description
1 polymer ?
#
loop_
_entity_poly.entity_id
_entity_poly.type
_entity_poly.pdbx_seq_one_letter_code
_entity_poly.pdbx_strand_id
1 'polypeptide(L)'
;MVAPRDEMPAAPFKSELPGRLRRLRPAAYMLFFAVLMVLCVQFHLRVARNLREVREIDGAYRAAVAAYRSDPSEANRAAADRALQKVLNADRHRGAVARWAGAVRHLWAGENIYH
;
A
#
# COMPACT_ATOMS: atom_id res chain seq x y z
N MET A 1 8.49 48.29 24.90
CA MET A 1 9.00 48.13 23.52
C MET A 1 8.51 46.78 23.02
N VAL A 2 7.51 46.77 22.15
CA VAL A 2 6.92 45.56 21.55
C VAL A 2 7.15 45.69 20.05
N ALA A 3 7.86 44.74 19.46
CA ALA A 3 8.00 44.65 18.01
C ALA A 3 6.64 44.25 17.40
N PRO A 4 6.13 44.94 16.38
CA PRO A 4 4.89 44.51 15.73
C PRO A 4 5.16 43.21 14.95
N ARG A 5 4.36 42.20 15.30
CA ARG A 5 4.19 40.95 14.58
C ARG A 5 3.46 41.21 13.25
N ASP A 6 3.87 40.45 12.24
CA ASP A 6 3.05 39.98 11.13
C ASP A 6 2.55 41.00 10.10
N GLU A 7 3.42 41.33 9.16
CA GLU A 7 3.01 41.46 7.75
C GLU A 7 4.03 40.71 6.88
N MET A 8 3.94 39.36 6.82
CA MET A 8 4.47 38.68 5.64
C MET A 8 3.60 39.15 4.46
N PRO A 9 4.18 39.74 3.40
CA PRO A 9 3.40 40.07 2.22
C PRO A 9 2.76 38.77 1.72
N ALA A 10 1.44 38.75 1.67
CA ALA A 10 0.69 37.66 1.07
C ALA A 10 1.30 37.41 -0.30
N ALA A 11 1.97 36.27 -0.46
CA ALA A 11 2.59 35.90 -1.72
C ALA A 11 1.50 36.00 -2.82
N PRO A 12 1.77 36.68 -3.94
CA PRO A 12 0.75 36.93 -4.96
C PRO A 12 0.54 35.65 -5.78
N PHE A 13 0.02 34.60 -5.16
CA PHE A 13 -0.45 33.40 -5.86
C PHE A 13 -1.90 33.60 -6.33
N LYS A 14 -2.14 34.70 -7.06
CA LYS A 14 -3.24 34.82 -8.01
C LYS A 14 -2.67 35.19 -9.38
N SER A 15 -1.68 34.43 -9.84
CA SER A 15 -1.37 34.42 -11.26
C SER A 15 -2.42 33.54 -11.93
N GLU A 16 -3.47 34.16 -12.46
CA GLU A 16 -4.29 33.50 -13.48
C GLU A 16 -3.35 32.98 -14.56
N LEU A 17 -3.31 31.65 -14.73
CA LEU A 17 -2.48 31.01 -15.74
C LEU A 17 -2.77 31.68 -17.09
N PRO A 18 -1.75 32.23 -17.79
CA PRO A 18 -1.90 32.84 -19.10
C PRO A 18 -2.75 31.94 -20.01
N GLY A 19 -3.66 32.49 -20.82
CA GLY A 19 -4.63 31.71 -21.61
C GLY A 19 -4.02 30.59 -22.48
N ARG A 20 -2.73 30.67 -22.81
CA ARG A 20 -1.96 29.61 -23.48
C ARG A 20 -1.67 28.39 -22.58
N LEU A 21 -1.43 28.61 -21.28
CA LEU A 21 -1.22 27.56 -20.26
C LEU A 21 -2.53 26.88 -19.81
N ARG A 22 -3.69 27.49 -20.08
CA ARG A 22 -5.00 26.84 -19.87
C ARG A 22 -5.14 25.53 -20.66
N ARG A 23 -4.51 25.42 -21.83
CA ARG A 23 -4.47 24.18 -22.64
C ARG A 23 -3.47 23.15 -22.10
N LEU A 24 -2.51 23.56 -21.28
CA LEU A 24 -1.55 22.67 -20.59
C LEU A 24 -2.14 22.07 -19.31
N ARG A 25 -3.18 22.68 -18.72
CA ARG A 25 -3.88 22.14 -17.55
C ARG A 25 -4.45 20.74 -17.78
N PRO A 26 -5.22 20.48 -18.86
CA PRO A 26 -5.70 19.14 -19.17
C PRO A 26 -4.57 18.13 -19.39
N ALA A 27 -3.49 18.54 -20.06
CA ALA A 27 -2.33 17.68 -20.30
C ALA A 27 -1.59 17.33 -18.99
N ALA A 28 -1.45 18.28 -18.08
CA ALA A 28 -0.88 18.05 -16.76
C ALA A 28 -1.74 17.10 -15.91
N TYR A 29 -3.07 17.27 -15.94
CA TYR A 29 -3.98 16.34 -15.27
C TYR A 29 -3.92 14.94 -15.88
N MET A 30 -3.91 14.82 -17.21
CA MET A 30 -3.78 13.54 -17.91
C MET A 30 -2.48 12.83 -17.53
N LEU A 31 -1.36 13.57 -17.48
CA LEU A 31 -0.08 13.01 -17.05
C LEU A 31 -0.11 12.57 -15.59
N PHE A 32 -0.70 13.39 -14.71
CA PHE A 32 -0.86 13.05 -13.30
C PHE A 32 -1.70 11.77 -13.11
N PHE A 33 -2.85 11.67 -13.78
CA PHE A 33 -3.69 10.47 -13.73
C PHE A 33 -3.00 9.27 -14.36
N ALA A 34 -2.24 9.44 -15.43
CA ALA A 34 -1.47 8.35 -16.03
C ALA A 34 -0.42 7.80 -15.05
N VAL A 35 0.32 8.67 -14.36
CA VAL A 35 1.28 8.27 -13.31
C VAL A 35 0.56 7.57 -12.16
N LEU A 36 -0.57 8.12 -11.70
CA LEU A 36 -1.37 7.50 -10.64
C LEU A 36 -1.87 6.11 -11.04
N MET A 37 -2.34 5.95 -12.28
CA MET A 37 -2.76 4.66 -12.83
C MET A 37 -1.63 3.64 -12.89
N VAL A 38 -0.42 4.05 -13.31
CA VAL A 38 0.75 3.17 -13.30
C VAL A 38 1.07 2.70 -11.89
N LEU A 39 1.06 3.61 -10.91
CA LEU A 39 1.28 3.26 -9.50
C LEU A 39 0.20 2.30 -8.98
N CYS A 40 -1.07 2.55 -9.30
CA CYS A 40 -2.18 1.65 -8.97
C CYS A 40 -1.97 0.26 -9.57
N VAL A 41 -1.64 0.16 -10.86
CA VAL A 41 -1.41 -1.13 -11.54
C VAL A 41 -0.23 -1.88 -10.92
N GLN A 42 0.91 -1.21 -10.71
CA GLN A 42 2.07 -1.84 -10.08
C GLN A 42 1.75 -2.33 -8.67
N PHE A 43 0.96 -1.57 -7.91
CA PHE A 43 0.51 -1.97 -6.59
C PHE A 43 -0.41 -3.19 -6.65
N HIS A 44 -1.43 -3.19 -7.53
CA HIS A 44 -2.33 -4.34 -7.70
C HIS A 44 -1.56 -5.62 -8.09
N LEU A 45 -0.59 -5.51 -9.00
CA LEU A 45 0.28 -6.63 -9.37
C LEU A 45 1.08 -7.14 -8.17
N ARG A 46 1.65 -6.23 -7.36
CA ARG A 46 2.39 -6.60 -6.15
C ARG A 46 1.50 -7.28 -5.12
N VAL A 47 0.30 -6.76 -4.89
CA VAL A 47 -0.69 -7.38 -3.99
C VAL A 47 -1.10 -8.76 -4.49
N ALA A 48 -1.40 -8.91 -5.78
CA ALA A 48 -1.76 -10.20 -6.36
C ALA A 48 -0.64 -11.24 -6.20
N ARG A 49 0.62 -10.85 -6.43
CA ARG A 49 1.80 -11.71 -6.22
C ARG A 49 1.93 -12.12 -4.75
N ASN A 50 1.86 -11.16 -3.83
CA ASN A 50 1.94 -11.44 -2.39
C ASN A 50 0.81 -12.37 -1.92
N LEU A 51 -0.43 -12.15 -2.39
CA LEU A 51 -1.57 -13.01 -2.03
C LEU A 51 -1.41 -14.43 -2.56
N ARG A 52 -0.82 -14.61 -3.74
CA ARG A 52 -0.50 -15.92 -4.29
C ARG A 52 0.56 -16.63 -3.44
N GLU A 53 1.62 -15.94 -3.08
CA GLU A 53 2.69 -16.47 -2.22
C GLU A 53 2.14 -16.89 -0.85
N VAL A 54 1.30 -16.06 -0.22
CA VAL A 54 0.63 -16.41 1.04
C VAL A 54 -0.21 -17.69 0.91
N ARG A 55 -0.96 -17.84 -0.18
CA ARG A 55 -1.76 -19.07 -0.42
C ARG A 55 -0.88 -20.31 -0.56
N GLU A 56 0.25 -20.19 -1.24
CA GLU A 56 1.21 -21.30 -1.40
C GLU A 56 1.84 -21.68 -0.04
N ILE A 57 2.20 -20.69 0.77
CA ILE A 57 2.71 -20.89 2.14
C ILE A 57 1.65 -21.56 3.04
N ASP A 58 0.40 -21.08 3.00
CA ASP A 58 -0.72 -21.67 3.75
C ASP A 58 -0.97 -23.13 3.36
N GLY A 59 -0.89 -23.44 2.06
CA GLY A 59 -1.00 -24.80 1.54
C GLY A 59 0.13 -25.71 2.05
N ALA A 60 1.38 -25.24 2.00
CA ALA A 60 2.53 -25.96 2.50
C ALA A 60 2.45 -26.21 4.02
N TYR A 61 1.97 -25.24 4.80
CA TYR A 61 1.73 -25.39 6.22
C TYR A 61 0.69 -26.48 6.51
N ARG A 62 -0.46 -26.48 5.81
CA ARG A 62 -1.49 -27.51 6.00
C ARG A 62 -0.97 -28.91 5.67
N ALA A 63 -0.17 -29.04 4.62
CA ALA A 63 0.46 -30.31 4.26
C ALA A 63 1.44 -30.79 5.35
N ALA A 64 2.27 -29.89 5.90
CA ALA A 64 3.20 -30.21 6.98
C ALA A 64 2.48 -30.61 8.27
N VAL A 65 1.38 -29.92 8.63
CA VAL A 65 0.56 -30.31 9.80
C VAL A 65 -0.12 -31.66 9.58
N ALA A 66 -0.62 -31.94 8.36
CA ALA A 66 -1.20 -33.24 8.04
C ALA A 66 -0.17 -34.37 8.17
N ALA A 67 1.05 -34.17 7.67
CA ALA A 67 2.16 -35.12 7.81
C ALA A 67 2.53 -35.36 9.29
N TYR A 68 2.59 -34.29 10.10
CA TYR A 68 2.84 -34.41 11.53
C TYR A 68 1.71 -35.14 12.28
N ARG A 69 0.45 -34.96 11.87
CA ARG A 69 -0.70 -35.68 12.45
C ARG A 69 -0.68 -37.17 12.10
N SER A 70 -0.22 -37.53 10.90
CA SER A 70 -0.09 -38.93 10.49
C SER A 70 1.12 -39.62 11.12
N ASP A 71 2.24 -38.89 11.25
CA ASP A 71 3.48 -39.37 11.86
C ASP A 71 4.10 -38.26 12.70
N PRO A 72 3.95 -38.29 14.04
CA PRO A 72 4.42 -37.25 14.93
C PRO A 72 5.93 -37.34 15.23
N SER A 73 6.72 -37.62 14.20
CA SER A 73 8.18 -37.62 14.28
C SER A 73 8.75 -36.20 14.48
N GLU A 74 9.93 -36.12 15.09
CA GLU A 74 10.62 -34.85 15.34
C GLU A 74 10.94 -34.10 14.02
N ALA A 75 11.22 -34.85 12.95
CA ALA A 75 11.41 -34.32 11.61
C ALA A 75 10.13 -33.63 11.08
N ASN A 76 8.97 -34.26 11.23
CA ASN A 76 7.69 -33.70 10.81
C ASN A 76 7.26 -32.51 11.67
N ARG A 77 7.55 -32.55 12.98
CA ARG A 77 7.35 -31.42 13.89
C ARG A 77 8.17 -30.20 13.45
N ALA A 78 9.47 -30.38 13.21
CA ALA A 78 10.34 -29.31 12.74
C ALA A 78 9.94 -28.78 11.36
N ALA A 79 9.37 -29.61 10.48
CA ALA A 79 8.80 -29.17 9.21
C ALA A 79 7.55 -28.28 9.40
N ALA A 80 6.63 -28.70 10.30
CA ALA A 80 5.44 -27.92 10.63
C ALA A 80 5.79 -26.58 11.29
N ASP A 81 6.74 -26.54 12.21
CA ASP A 81 7.19 -25.33 12.90
C ASP A 81 7.85 -24.34 11.91
N ARG A 82 8.67 -24.84 10.97
CA ARG A 82 9.25 -24.01 9.90
C ARG A 82 8.19 -23.42 8.97
N ALA A 83 7.16 -24.20 8.65
CA ALA A 83 6.05 -23.72 7.82
C ALA A 83 5.20 -22.69 8.57
N LEU A 84 4.97 -22.88 9.88
CA LEU A 84 4.27 -21.91 10.74
C LEU A 84 5.00 -20.57 10.81
N GLN A 85 6.33 -20.59 10.98
CA GLN A 85 7.16 -19.38 10.95
C GLN A 85 6.98 -18.59 9.64
N LYS A 86 6.92 -19.29 8.50
CA LYS A 86 6.68 -18.64 7.19
C LYS A 86 5.29 -18.00 7.11
N VAL A 87 4.25 -18.69 7.60
CA VAL A 87 2.88 -18.14 7.65
C VAL A 87 2.86 -16.86 8.50
N LEU A 88 3.42 -16.90 9.72
CA LEU A 88 3.44 -15.74 10.62
C LEU A 88 4.17 -14.53 10.03
N ASN A 89 5.29 -14.77 9.34
CA ASN A 89 6.02 -13.70 8.65
C ASN A 89 5.22 -13.14 7.47
N ALA A 90 4.56 -13.99 6.69
CA ALA A 90 3.73 -13.57 5.57
C ALA A 90 2.48 -12.80 6.01
N ASP A 91 1.84 -13.20 7.11
CA ASP A 91 0.62 -12.56 7.63
C ASP A 91 0.91 -11.16 8.20
N ARG A 92 2.11 -10.93 8.74
CA ARG A 92 2.60 -9.61 9.16
C ARG A 92 2.58 -8.60 8.00
N HIS A 93 2.78 -9.05 6.76
CA HIS A 93 2.69 -8.21 5.56
C HIS A 93 1.26 -8.01 5.05
N ARG A 94 0.32 -8.88 5.41
CA ARG A 94 -1.10 -8.81 5.01
C ARG A 94 -1.79 -7.58 5.61
N GLY A 95 -1.43 -7.22 6.85
CA GLY A 95 -1.93 -6.00 7.51
C GLY A 95 -1.56 -4.70 6.79
N ALA A 96 -0.43 -4.66 6.08
CA ALA A 96 -0.03 -3.49 5.28
C ALA A 96 -0.92 -3.31 4.04
N VAL A 97 -1.39 -4.40 3.43
CA VAL A 97 -2.29 -4.37 2.28
C VAL A 97 -3.68 -3.84 2.67
N ALA A 98 -4.21 -4.28 3.81
CA ALA A 98 -5.50 -3.79 4.32
C ALA A 98 -5.46 -2.28 4.64
N ARG A 99 -4.38 -1.80 5.26
CA ARG A 99 -4.16 -0.38 5.54
C ARG A 99 -4.11 0.47 4.27
N TRP A 100 -3.51 -0.05 3.20
CA TRP A 100 -3.47 0.64 1.91
C TRP A 100 -4.85 0.73 1.26
N ALA A 101 -5.63 -0.36 1.27
CA ALA A 101 -6.99 -0.33 0.74
C ALA A 101 -7.88 0.70 1.46
N GLY A 102 -7.67 0.89 2.77
CA GLY A 102 -8.27 1.98 3.54
C GLY A 102 -7.76 3.35 3.07
N ALA A 103 -6.45 3.55 3.02
CA ALA A 103 -5.83 4.82 2.61
C ALA A 103 -6.25 5.28 1.19
N VAL A 104 -6.34 4.35 0.23
CA VAL A 104 -6.83 4.63 -1.13
C VAL A 104 -8.30 5.04 -1.11
N ARG A 105 -9.13 4.38 -0.28
CA ARG A 105 -10.54 4.72 -0.15
C ARG A 105 -10.73 6.11 0.45
N HIS A 106 -9.97 6.46 1.49
CA HIS A 106 -9.97 7.80 2.07
C HIS A 106 -9.45 8.87 1.09
N LEU A 107 -8.38 8.56 0.34
CA LEU A 107 -7.86 9.44 -0.70
C LEU A 107 -8.91 9.74 -1.78
N TRP A 108 -9.62 8.71 -2.28
CA TRP A 108 -10.69 8.88 -3.27
C TRP A 108 -11.94 9.54 -2.70
N ALA A 109 -12.21 9.38 -1.40
CA ALA A 109 -13.28 10.09 -0.70
C ALA A 109 -12.94 11.56 -0.42
N GLY A 110 -11.69 11.99 -0.66
CA GLY A 110 -11.22 13.34 -0.32
C GLY A 110 -11.01 13.57 1.18
N GLU A 111 -10.96 12.48 1.96
CA GLU A 111 -10.76 12.54 3.41
C GLU A 111 -9.27 12.64 3.74
N ASN A 112 -8.93 13.57 4.63
CA ASN A 112 -7.55 13.81 5.02
C ASN A 112 -7.07 12.70 5.96
N ILE A 113 -6.15 11.87 5.49
CA ILE A 113 -5.57 10.70 6.19
C ILE A 113 -4.60 11.05 7.34
N TYR A 114 -4.50 12.33 7.73
CA TYR A 114 -3.60 12.85 8.76
C TYR A 114 -4.29 13.24 10.08
N HIS A 115 -5.48 12.70 10.36
CA HIS A 115 -6.16 12.89 11.66
C HIS A 115 -5.87 11.78 12.65
#